data_AF-A0A8H6M818-F1
#
_entry.id   AF-A0A8H6M818-F1
#
_cell.length_a   1.000
_cell.length_b   1.000
_cell.length_c   1.000
_cell.angle_alpha   90.00
_cell.angle_beta   90.00
_cell.angle_gamma   90.00
#
_symmetry.space_group_name_H-M   'P 1'
#
loop_
_entity.id
_entity.type
_entity.pdbx_description
1 polymer ?
#
loop_
_entity_poly.entity_id
_entity_poly.type
_entity_poly.pdbx_seq_one_letter_code
_entity_poly.pdbx_strand_id
1 'polypeptide(L)'
;TQYLTRVQGMPDKVVKDLNKIVDDFVYAKGGAKSANAIAIATLKAPVEEGGFKLIDLESRNNAIALMILQRYQSPEDRRPAWARVADPLVAAAAVTRFRNVTPNLLTSPFLQSWRVFLQSKALPGSLKTMLKVAMKYNTQCLPMTIDQDLRNAMPFWYHQGR
;
A
#
# COMPACT_ATOMS: atom_id res chain seq x y z
N THR A 1 3.10 20.58 8.76
CA THR A 1 1.88 20.25 8.00
C THR A 1 2.17 19.74 6.60
N GLN A 2 3.12 20.29 5.83
CA GLN A 2 3.49 19.76 4.49
C GLN A 2 4.42 18.52 4.51
N TYR A 3 5.35 18.45 5.47
CA TYR A 3 6.29 17.32 5.60
C TYR A 3 5.58 15.99 5.92
N LEU A 4 4.67 15.99 6.90
CA LEU A 4 3.92 14.78 7.29
C LEU A 4 3.08 14.24 6.13
N THR A 5 2.45 15.13 5.35
CA THR A 5 1.73 14.80 4.12
C THR A 5 2.62 14.12 3.06
N ARG A 6 3.90 14.50 2.99
CA ARG A 6 4.87 13.87 2.08
C ARG A 6 5.35 12.51 2.58
N VAL A 7 5.53 12.36 3.89
CA VAL A 7 6.13 11.16 4.50
C VAL A 7 5.12 10.07 4.84
N GLN A 8 3.95 10.45 5.37
CA GLN A 8 2.92 9.54 5.87
C GLN A 8 1.70 9.44 4.93
N GLY A 9 1.67 10.25 3.87
CA GLY A 9 0.50 10.41 3.00
C GLY A 9 -0.50 11.43 3.56
N MET A 10 -1.55 11.70 2.78
CA MET A 10 -2.65 12.59 3.21
C MET A 10 -3.81 11.79 3.81
N PRO A 11 -4.44 12.28 4.90
CA PRO A 11 -5.69 11.73 5.38
C PRO A 11 -6.77 11.78 4.30
N ASP A 12 -7.65 10.78 4.24
CA ASP A 12 -8.69 10.65 3.21
C ASP A 12 -9.58 11.90 3.09
N LYS A 13 -9.87 12.56 4.21
CA LYS A 13 -10.65 13.81 4.22
C LYS A 13 -9.97 14.90 3.40
N VAL A 14 -8.66 15.08 3.60
CA VAL A 14 -7.87 16.10 2.88
C VAL A 14 -7.78 15.75 1.39
N VAL A 15 -7.63 14.47 1.05
CA VAL A 15 -7.62 14.02 -0.36
C VAL A 15 -8.94 14.34 -1.04
N LYS A 16 -10.08 14.07 -0.37
CA LYS A 16 -11.41 14.39 -0.89
C LYS A 16 -11.60 15.89 -1.08
N ASP A 17 -11.20 16.69 -0.09
CA ASP A 17 -11.31 18.15 -0.15
C ASP A 17 -10.46 18.72 -1.30
N LEU A 18 -9.23 18.22 -1.48
CA LEU A 18 -8.37 18.64 -2.58
C LEU A 18 -8.88 18.18 -3.95
N ASN A 19 -9.36 16.93 -4.08
CA ASN A 19 -9.96 16.46 -5.32
C ASN A 19 -11.16 17.32 -5.71
N LYS A 20 -11.99 17.70 -4.74
CA LYS A 20 -13.12 18.61 -4.98
C LYS A 20 -12.65 19.99 -5.48
N ILE A 21 -11.60 20.56 -4.90
CA ILE A 21 -11.03 21.83 -5.36
C ILE A 21 -10.49 21.71 -6.80
N VAL A 22 -9.81 20.60 -7.10
CA VAL A 22 -9.30 20.30 -8.45
C VAL A 22 -10.46 20.16 -9.44
N ASP A 23 -11.51 19.43 -9.08
CA ASP A 23 -12.69 19.23 -9.93
C ASP A 23 -13.44 20.55 -10.15
N ASP A 24 -13.66 21.35 -9.09
CA ASP A 24 -14.31 22.66 -9.18
C ASP A 24 -13.49 23.63 -10.06
N PHE A 25 -12.15 23.53 -10.06
CA PHE A 25 -11.25 24.30 -10.92
C PHE A 25 -11.31 23.84 -12.38
N VAL A 26 -11.18 22.53 -12.63
CA VAL A 26 -11.15 21.93 -13.97
C VAL A 26 -12.49 22.12 -14.69
N TYR A 27 -13.60 21.92 -13.98
CA TYR A 27 -14.95 22.00 -14.55
C TYR A 27 -15.62 23.37 -14.35
N ALA A 28 -14.88 24.37 -13.85
CA ALA A 28 -15.28 25.76 -13.68
C ALA A 28 -16.74 25.92 -13.21
N LYS A 29 -16.97 25.67 -11.91
CA LYS A 29 -18.32 25.77 -11.32
C LYS A 29 -18.85 27.21 -11.38
N GLY A 30 -19.55 27.58 -12.46
CA GLY A 30 -20.18 28.89 -12.65
C GLY A 30 -20.14 29.50 -14.06
N GLY A 31 -19.48 28.88 -15.04
CA GLY A 31 -19.42 29.38 -16.42
C GLY A 31 -19.84 28.33 -17.45
N ALA A 32 -20.38 28.79 -18.59
CA ALA A 32 -20.97 28.04 -19.70
C ALA A 32 -20.70 26.52 -19.75
N LYS A 33 -21.66 25.76 -19.21
CA LYS A 33 -22.02 24.37 -19.52
C LYS A 33 -20.87 23.36 -19.52
N SER A 34 -20.85 22.61 -18.42
CA SER A 34 -20.77 21.13 -18.24
C SER A 34 -21.13 20.19 -19.42
N ALA A 35 -21.43 20.67 -20.63
CA ALA A 35 -21.89 19.89 -21.78
C ALA A 35 -20.76 19.11 -22.47
N ASN A 36 -19.49 19.49 -22.29
CA ASN A 36 -18.32 18.81 -22.88
C ASN A 36 -17.30 18.40 -21.80
N ALA A 37 -17.76 17.84 -20.68
CA ALA A 37 -16.87 17.37 -19.62
C ALA A 37 -16.09 16.14 -20.12
N ILE A 38 -14.82 16.34 -20.48
CA ILE A 38 -13.87 15.25 -20.70
C ILE A 38 -13.80 14.42 -19.41
N ALA A 39 -13.79 13.09 -19.53
CA ALA A 39 -13.71 12.22 -18.37
C ALA A 39 -12.44 12.50 -17.55
N ILE A 40 -12.56 12.54 -16.22
CA ILE A 40 -11.43 12.76 -15.29
C ILE A 40 -10.29 11.76 -15.57
N ALA A 41 -10.63 10.52 -15.94
CA ALA A 41 -9.65 9.50 -16.31
C ALA A 41 -8.76 9.94 -17.48
N THR A 42 -9.34 10.56 -18.50
CA THR A 42 -8.62 11.10 -19.66
C THR A 42 -7.78 12.31 -19.27
N LEU A 43 -8.29 13.19 -18.39
CA LEU A 43 -7.51 14.34 -17.91
C LEU A 43 -6.27 13.92 -17.10
N LYS A 44 -6.35 12.80 -16.37
CA LYS A 44 -5.23 12.22 -15.62
C LYS A 44 -4.20 11.51 -16.50
N ALA A 45 -4.56 11.17 -17.74
CA ALA A 45 -3.65 10.50 -18.69
C ALA A 45 -2.44 11.41 -19.05
N PRO A 46 -1.32 10.82 -19.49
CA PRO A 46 -0.18 11.59 -19.97
C PRO A 46 -0.53 12.44 -21.19
N VAL A 47 0.23 13.51 -21.42
CA VAL A 47 0.01 14.47 -22.53
C VAL A 47 0.07 13.77 -23.89
N GLU A 48 0.91 12.76 -24.03
CA GLU A 48 1.06 11.96 -25.26
C GLU A 48 -0.20 11.16 -25.62
N GLU A 49 -1.04 10.82 -24.65
CA GLU A 49 -2.32 10.13 -24.85
C GLU A 49 -3.49 11.11 -24.96
N GLY A 50 -3.20 12.41 -25.16
CA GLY A 50 -4.21 13.47 -25.20
C GLY A 50 -4.73 13.88 -23.82
N GLY A 51 -4.05 13.49 -22.75
CA GLY A 51 -4.40 13.87 -21.38
C GLY A 51 -3.80 15.21 -20.95
N PHE A 52 -4.26 15.73 -19.79
CA PHE A 52 -3.76 16.98 -19.21
C PHE A 52 -2.72 16.73 -18.10
N LYS A 53 -2.34 15.46 -17.87
CA LYS A 53 -1.47 15.03 -16.77
C LYS A 53 -1.97 15.55 -15.41
N LEU A 54 -3.29 15.54 -15.23
CA LEU A 54 -3.93 15.97 -13.99
C LEU A 54 -3.47 15.10 -12.82
N ILE A 55 -3.19 15.72 -11.68
CA ILE A 55 -2.66 15.01 -10.53
C ILE A 55 -3.65 14.00 -9.97
N ASP A 56 -3.22 12.75 -9.81
CA ASP A 56 -3.97 11.73 -9.10
C ASP A 56 -3.44 11.53 -7.67
N LEU A 57 -4.12 12.15 -6.72
CA LEU A 57 -3.75 12.11 -5.30
C LEU A 57 -3.93 10.72 -4.68
N GLU A 58 -4.91 9.94 -5.14
CA GLU A 58 -5.14 8.57 -4.63
C GLU A 58 -4.05 7.63 -5.10
N SER A 59 -3.74 7.67 -6.40
CA SER A 59 -2.66 6.89 -6.99
C SER A 59 -1.31 7.25 -6.36
N ARG A 60 -1.07 8.53 -6.08
CA ARG A 60 0.11 9.00 -5.34
C ARG A 60 0.20 8.43 -3.93
N ASN A 61 -0.88 8.47 -3.15
CA ASN A 61 -0.88 7.92 -1.79
C ASN A 61 -0.68 6.40 -1.79
N ASN A 62 -1.28 5.69 -2.75
CA ASN A 62 -1.05 4.26 -2.93
C ASN A 62 0.42 3.98 -3.26
N ALA A 63 1.03 4.75 -4.16
CA ALA A 63 2.45 4.62 -4.49
C ALA A 63 3.35 4.84 -3.27
N ILE A 64 3.06 5.84 -2.42
CA ILE A 64 3.79 6.05 -1.16
C ILE A 64 3.71 4.82 -0.27
N ALA A 65 2.51 4.25 -0.09
CA ALA A 65 2.32 3.04 0.71
C ALA A 65 3.08 1.83 0.15
N LEU A 66 3.14 1.67 -1.18
CA LEU A 66 3.93 0.63 -1.84
C LEU A 66 5.44 0.83 -1.65
N MET A 67 5.93 2.08 -1.70
CA MET A 67 7.34 2.37 -1.41
C MET A 67 7.71 2.05 0.05
N ILE A 68 6.80 2.30 0.99
CA ILE A 68 6.98 1.91 2.41
C ILE A 68 7.02 0.39 2.52
N LEU A 69 6.13 -0.31 1.82
CA LEU A 69 6.11 -1.78 1.78
C LEU A 69 7.42 -2.35 1.21
N GLN A 70 7.94 -1.77 0.13
CA GLN A 70 9.23 -2.19 -0.45
C GLN A 70 10.36 -2.06 0.58
N ARG A 71 10.38 -0.96 1.34
CA ARG A 71 11.35 -0.76 2.43
C ARG A 71 11.14 -1.75 3.57
N TYR A 72 9.88 -2.07 3.90
CA TYR A 72 9.54 -3.05 4.93
C TYR A 72 10.05 -4.46 4.59
N GLN A 73 9.99 -4.83 3.31
CA GLN A 73 10.47 -6.11 2.77
C GLN A 73 11.93 -6.10 2.33
N SER A 74 12.68 -5.03 2.59
CA SER A 74 14.10 -4.97 2.23
C SER A 74 14.90 -5.99 3.05
N PRO A 75 16.03 -6.51 2.50
CA PRO A 75 16.88 -7.44 3.23
C PRO A 75 17.45 -6.79 4.50
N GLU A 76 17.87 -7.60 5.48
CA GLU A 76 18.19 -7.15 6.84
C GLU A 76 19.28 -6.05 6.88
N ASP A 77 20.19 -6.02 5.92
CA ASP A 77 21.23 -4.99 5.78
C ASP A 77 20.67 -3.60 5.45
N ARG A 78 19.52 -3.53 4.75
CA ARG A 78 18.85 -2.29 4.32
C ARG A 78 17.51 -2.08 5.02
N ARG A 79 17.15 -2.97 5.94
CA ARG A 79 15.84 -2.97 6.56
C ARG A 79 15.74 -1.84 7.58
N PRO A 80 14.70 -0.99 7.51
CA PRO A 80 14.60 0.15 8.40
C PRO A 80 14.28 -0.30 9.83
N ALA A 81 14.84 0.39 10.83
CA ALA A 81 14.69 0.01 12.24
C ALA A 81 13.23 -0.15 12.71
N TRP A 82 12.30 0.66 12.17
CA TRP A 82 10.87 0.56 12.50
C TRP A 82 10.25 -0.77 12.06
N ALA A 83 10.81 -1.46 11.05
CA ALA A 83 10.29 -2.75 10.58
C ALA A 83 10.42 -3.83 11.66
N ARG A 84 11.47 -3.78 12.48
CA ARG A 84 11.65 -4.71 13.62
C ARG A 84 10.55 -4.56 14.67
N VAL A 85 9.99 -3.36 14.82
CA VAL A 85 8.83 -3.10 15.69
C VAL A 85 7.52 -3.44 14.98
N ALA A 86 7.45 -3.26 13.67
CA ALA A 86 6.26 -3.60 12.88
C ALA A 86 6.00 -5.10 12.82
N ASP A 87 7.04 -5.93 12.69
CA ASP A 87 6.92 -7.40 12.60
C ASP A 87 6.06 -8.02 13.72
N PRO A 88 6.33 -7.79 15.03
CA PRO A 88 5.50 -8.34 16.09
C PRO A 88 4.08 -7.76 16.10
N LEU A 89 3.88 -6.50 15.69
CA LEU A 89 2.54 -5.90 15.60
C LEU A 89 1.71 -6.54 14.49
N VAL A 90 2.35 -6.86 13.37
CA VAL A 90 1.73 -7.55 12.23
C VAL A 90 1.45 -9.01 12.57
N ALA A 91 2.37 -9.70 13.24
CA ALA A 91 2.19 -11.06 13.74
C ALA A 91 1.05 -11.15 14.77
N ALA A 92 0.98 -10.21 15.73
CA ALA A 92 -0.11 -10.12 16.70
C ALA A 92 -1.48 -9.84 16.07
N ALA A 93 -1.49 -9.30 14.85
CA ALA A 93 -2.69 -9.05 14.06
C ALA A 93 -3.05 -10.19 13.10
N ALA A 94 -2.45 -11.38 13.22
CA ALA A 94 -2.82 -12.54 12.41
C ALA A 94 -4.32 -12.90 12.57
N VAL A 95 -4.93 -13.40 11.49
CA VAL A 95 -6.34 -13.88 11.54
C VAL A 95 -6.50 -15.04 12.52
N THR A 96 -7.71 -15.24 13.06
CA THR A 96 -8.02 -16.20 14.14
C THR A 96 -7.44 -17.60 13.90
N ARG A 97 -7.43 -18.08 12.65
CA ARG A 97 -6.85 -19.38 12.25
C ARG A 97 -5.37 -19.54 12.63
N PHE A 98 -4.60 -18.46 12.64
CA PHE A 98 -3.17 -18.45 12.95
C PHE A 98 -2.87 -17.86 14.33
N ARG A 99 -3.90 -17.58 15.15
CA ARG A 99 -3.74 -16.92 16.46
C ARG A 99 -3.05 -17.80 17.51
N ASN A 100 -3.17 -19.12 17.36
CA ASN A 100 -2.52 -20.11 18.22
C ASN A 100 -1.09 -20.44 17.75
N VAL A 101 -0.64 -19.87 16.64
CA VAL A 101 0.74 -20.05 16.17
C VAL A 101 1.65 -19.15 16.98
N THR A 102 2.80 -19.67 17.41
CA THR A 102 3.81 -18.89 18.12
C THR A 102 4.20 -17.67 17.27
N PRO A 103 4.13 -16.43 17.80
CA PRO A 103 4.40 -15.21 17.03
C PRO A 103 5.75 -15.21 16.32
N ASN A 104 6.76 -15.88 16.88
CA ASN A 104 8.10 -16.01 16.29
C ASN A 104 8.13 -16.82 14.97
N LEU A 105 7.09 -17.61 14.69
CA LEU A 105 6.96 -18.36 13.43
C LEU A 105 6.28 -17.54 12.33
N LEU A 106 5.63 -16.44 12.69
CA LEU A 106 4.92 -15.53 11.79
C LEU A 106 5.85 -14.37 11.42
N THR A 107 6.81 -14.63 10.54
CA THR A 107 7.82 -13.65 10.14
C THR A 107 7.30 -12.65 9.13
N SER A 108 6.66 -13.10 8.04
CA SER A 108 6.16 -12.19 7.00
C SER A 108 4.91 -12.74 6.30
N PRO A 109 3.80 -11.99 6.30
CA PRO A 109 2.57 -12.40 5.60
C PRO A 109 2.69 -12.33 4.07
N PHE A 110 3.81 -11.82 3.55
CA PHE A 110 4.07 -11.71 2.11
C PHE A 110 4.92 -12.86 1.57
N LEU A 111 5.73 -13.47 2.45
CA LEU A 111 6.53 -14.66 2.15
C LEU A 111 5.84 -15.95 2.59
N GLN A 112 4.87 -15.83 3.50
CA GLN A 112 4.12 -16.96 4.05
C GLN A 112 2.62 -16.85 3.71
N SER A 113 1.91 -17.98 3.77
CA SER A 113 0.50 -18.13 3.36
C SER A 113 -0.54 -17.66 4.39
N TRP A 114 -0.11 -17.11 5.53
CA TRP A 114 -1.02 -16.57 6.54
C TRP A 114 -1.45 -15.14 6.19
N ARG A 115 -2.56 -14.69 6.79
CA ARG A 115 -3.16 -13.39 6.51
C ARG A 115 -3.28 -12.54 7.77
N VAL A 116 -3.22 -11.22 7.58
CA VAL A 116 -3.36 -10.22 8.64
C VAL A 116 -4.80 -9.73 8.71
N PHE A 117 -5.35 -9.62 9.92
CA PHE A 117 -6.62 -8.99 10.19
C PHE A 117 -6.45 -7.46 10.26
N LEU A 118 -6.79 -6.77 9.16
CA LEU A 118 -6.60 -5.32 9.01
C LEU A 118 -7.33 -4.48 10.06
N GLN A 119 -8.40 -5.00 10.67
CA GLN A 119 -9.17 -4.28 11.69
C GLN A 119 -8.62 -4.48 13.12
N SER A 120 -7.49 -5.19 13.27
CA SER A 120 -6.86 -5.39 14.58
C SER A 120 -6.52 -4.05 15.24
N LYS A 121 -6.74 -3.97 16.57
CA LYS A 121 -6.33 -2.81 17.38
C LYS A 121 -4.80 -2.74 17.55
N ALA A 122 -4.11 -3.86 17.37
CA ALA A 122 -2.65 -3.92 17.45
C ALA A 122 -1.95 -3.19 16.28
N LEU A 123 -2.65 -2.97 15.17
CA LEU A 123 -2.07 -2.31 14.00
C LEU A 123 -2.24 -0.78 14.07
N PRO A 124 -1.15 0.00 14.05
CA PRO A 124 -1.21 1.44 13.82
C PRO A 124 -1.81 1.78 12.45
N GLY A 125 -2.40 2.96 12.33
CA GLY A 125 -3.05 3.41 11.08
C GLY A 125 -2.13 3.36 9.85
N SER A 126 -0.85 3.69 10.00
CA SER A 126 0.14 3.63 8.92
C SER A 126 0.34 2.21 8.38
N LEU A 127 0.48 1.21 9.26
CA LEU A 127 0.62 -0.20 8.86
C LEU A 127 -0.67 -0.72 8.23
N LYS A 128 -1.84 -0.31 8.73
CA LYS A 128 -3.13 -0.66 8.11
C LYS A 128 -3.21 -0.14 6.68
N THR A 129 -2.85 1.11 6.44
CA THR A 129 -2.84 1.69 5.10
C THR A 129 -1.88 0.93 4.17
N MET A 130 -0.65 0.68 4.64
CA MET A 130 0.35 -0.09 3.89
C MET A 130 -0.18 -1.49 3.50
N LEU A 131 -0.68 -2.26 4.47
CA LEU A 131 -1.20 -3.61 4.25
C LEU A 131 -2.45 -3.62 3.35
N LYS A 132 -3.35 -2.63 3.51
CA LYS A 132 -4.54 -2.50 2.66
C LYS A 132 -4.17 -2.23 1.21
N VAL A 133 -3.20 -1.35 0.97
CA VAL A 133 -2.70 -1.07 -0.39
C VAL A 133 -1.99 -2.30 -0.97
N ALA A 134 -1.17 -2.98 -0.18
CA ALA A 134 -0.52 -4.23 -0.58
C ALA A 134 -1.52 -5.28 -1.07
N MET A 135 -2.62 -5.47 -0.32
CA MET A 135 -3.70 -6.38 -0.71
C MET A 135 -4.47 -5.89 -1.95
N LYS A 136 -4.73 -4.58 -2.06
CA LYS A 136 -5.41 -3.98 -3.23
C LYS A 136 -4.67 -4.28 -4.53
N TYR A 137 -3.35 -4.22 -4.53
CA TYR A 137 -2.51 -4.50 -5.70
C TYR A 137 -2.01 -5.94 -5.76
N ASN A 138 -2.53 -6.83 -4.89
CA ASN A 138 -2.12 -8.23 -4.78
C ASN A 138 -0.59 -8.42 -4.77
N THR A 139 0.13 -7.59 -4.00
CA THR A 139 1.59 -7.68 -3.93
C THR A 139 1.98 -8.95 -3.19
N GLN A 140 2.50 -9.93 -3.91
CA GLN A 140 2.98 -11.21 -3.38
C GLN A 140 4.41 -11.44 -3.86
N CYS A 141 5.19 -12.17 -3.05
CA CYS A 141 6.48 -12.66 -3.51
C CYS A 141 6.24 -13.94 -4.32
N LEU A 142 6.18 -13.80 -5.64
CA LEU A 142 6.03 -14.93 -6.58
C LEU A 142 7.32 -15.04 -7.42
N PRO A 143 8.34 -15.79 -6.95
CA PRO A 143 9.51 -16.07 -7.75
C PRO A 143 9.14 -16.96 -8.95
N MET A 144 9.50 -16.55 -10.18
CA MET A 144 9.28 -17.36 -11.39
C MET A 144 10.13 -18.64 -11.39
N THR A 145 11.26 -18.63 -10.69
CA THR A 145 12.12 -19.80 -10.48
C THR A 145 12.71 -19.69 -9.08
N ILE A 146 12.52 -20.73 -8.27
CA ILE A 146 13.05 -20.79 -6.91
C ILE A 146 14.34 -21.59 -6.94
N ASP A 147 15.46 -20.88 -6.82
CA ASP A 147 16.77 -21.50 -6.60
C ASP A 147 16.81 -22.26 -5.27
N GLN A 148 17.66 -23.29 -5.17
CA GLN A 148 17.71 -24.15 -3.97
C GLN A 148 18.19 -23.36 -2.75
N ASP A 149 19.12 -22.44 -2.93
CA ASP A 149 19.60 -21.57 -1.85
C ASP A 149 18.50 -20.63 -1.37
N LEU A 150 17.71 -20.07 -2.30
CA LEU A 150 16.54 -19.26 -1.97
C LEU A 150 15.49 -20.08 -1.21
N ARG A 151 15.26 -21.34 -1.62
CA ARG A 151 14.34 -22.25 -0.93
C ARG A 151 14.78 -22.53 0.50
N ASN A 152 16.08 -22.73 0.72
CA ASN A 152 16.66 -22.96 2.04
C ASN A 152 16.58 -21.70 2.93
N ALA A 153 16.60 -20.51 2.33
CA ALA A 153 16.46 -19.23 3.03
C ALA A 153 15.01 -18.84 3.35
N MET A 154 14.00 -19.47 2.70
CA MET A 154 12.60 -19.19 2.97
C MET A 154 12.15 -19.70 4.35
N PRO A 155 11.15 -19.07 4.99
CA PRO A 155 10.57 -19.59 6.20
C PRO A 155 10.05 -21.02 6.00
N PHE A 156 10.51 -21.95 6.84
CA PHE A 156 10.13 -23.36 6.78
C PHE A 156 8.60 -23.55 6.88
N TRP A 157 7.97 -22.77 7.77
CA TRP A 157 6.54 -22.82 8.03
C TRP A 157 5.75 -21.90 7.10
N TYR A 158 4.60 -22.39 6.63
CA TYR A 158 3.64 -21.64 5.82
C TYR A 158 4.22 -21.08 4.50
N HIS A 159 5.20 -21.72 3.88
CA HIS A 159 5.72 -21.31 2.57
C HIS A 159 4.62 -21.14 1.52
N GLN A 160 4.83 -20.19 0.61
CA GLN A 160 3.97 -20.00 -0.56
C GLN A 160 4.26 -21.12 -1.58
N GLY A 161 3.23 -21.70 -2.19
CA GLY A 161 3.38 -22.71 -3.24
C GLY A 161 3.35 -24.18 -2.78
N ARG A 162 2.50 -24.51 -1.81
CA ARG A 162 2.08 -25.90 -1.57
C ARG A 162 0.82 -26.23 -2.34
#